data_AF-G9A588-F1
#
_entry.id   AF-G9A588-F1
#
_cell.length_a   1.000
_cell.length_b   1.000
_cell.length_c   1.000
_cell.angle_alpha   90.00
_cell.angle_beta   90.00
_cell.angle_gamma   90.00
#
_symmetry.space_group_name_H-M   'P 1'
#
loop_
_entity.id
_entity.type
_entity.pdbx_description
1 polymer ?
#
loop_
_entity_poly.entity_id
_entity_poly.type
_entity_poly.pdbx_seq_one_letter_code
_entity_poly.pdbx_strand_id
1 'polypeptide(L)'
;MLGVLRLVEQRDAKETARRIRQRISAIFIYGIASGRASEDPAAVVRGAMAPMKKGRQPAITNLKKAREMLLAAWKTPSHPVTKLGLRLLTLTAVRPGTLISTPWAELNDVDVDDAVWVIPAARMKLLLQHKDDETRDHLVPLSHQAKETIAVLRALTGRGPFVLPNGRHAHKPMSENALGYLLNRSGYHHKHVPHGFRSTFSTIMNERHPTDR
;
A
#
# COMPACT_ATOMS: atom_id res chain seq x y z
N MET A 1 17.87 -28.43 3.56
CA MET A 1 17.04 -27.24 3.24
C MET A 1 15.54 -27.47 3.37
N LEU A 2 14.93 -28.47 2.72
CA LEU A 2 13.48 -28.71 2.85
C LEU A 2 13.04 -28.84 4.32
N GLY A 3 13.82 -29.51 5.17
CA GLY A 3 13.55 -29.61 6.61
C GLY A 3 13.43 -28.23 7.30
N VAL A 4 14.29 -27.27 6.96
CA VAL A 4 14.23 -25.90 7.51
C VAL A 4 12.97 -25.17 7.07
N LEU A 5 12.57 -25.32 5.80
CA LEU A 5 11.34 -24.71 5.29
C LEU A 5 10.09 -25.34 5.93
N ARG A 6 10.09 -26.67 6.16
CA ARG A 6 8.99 -27.37 6.84
C ARG A 6 8.76 -26.85 8.26
N LEU A 7 9.81 -26.54 9.01
CA LEU A 7 9.68 -25.92 10.34
C LEU A 7 8.94 -24.57 10.29
N VAL A 8 9.08 -23.81 9.20
CA VAL A 8 8.36 -22.56 8.99
C VAL A 8 6.93 -22.81 8.54
N GLU A 9 6.71 -23.78 7.64
CA GLU A 9 5.37 -24.17 7.18
C GLU A 9 4.48 -24.70 8.32
N GLN A 10 5.06 -25.43 9.27
CA GLN A 10 4.36 -25.94 10.46
C GLN A 10 3.81 -24.83 11.37
N ARG A 11 4.31 -23.59 11.24
CA ARG A 11 3.80 -22.40 11.95
C ARG A 11 2.70 -21.67 11.15
N ASP A 12 2.13 -22.33 10.15
CA ASP A 12 1.22 -21.79 9.13
C ASP A 12 1.79 -20.58 8.35
N ALA A 13 3.12 -20.43 8.34
CA ALA A 13 3.81 -19.33 7.68
C ALA A 13 4.27 -19.72 6.25
N LYS A 14 3.36 -20.26 5.44
CA LYS A 14 3.65 -20.84 4.11
C LYS A 14 4.23 -19.82 3.12
N GLU A 15 3.75 -18.57 3.14
CA GLU A 15 4.30 -17.48 2.32
C GLU A 15 5.72 -17.11 2.76
N THR A 16 5.97 -17.07 4.08
CA THR A 16 7.30 -16.84 4.65
C THR A 16 8.28 -17.93 4.22
N ALA A 17 7.88 -19.20 4.30
CA ALA A 17 8.68 -20.32 3.83
C ALA A 17 9.02 -20.17 2.33
N ARG A 18 8.05 -19.81 1.48
CA ARG A 18 8.29 -19.56 0.04
C ARG A 18 9.29 -18.42 -0.18
N ARG A 19 9.19 -17.32 0.56
CA ARG A 19 10.12 -16.19 0.48
C ARG A 19 11.53 -16.55 0.95
N ILE A 20 11.66 -17.35 2.01
CA ILE A 20 12.95 -17.87 2.46
C ILE A 20 13.59 -18.70 1.35
N ARG A 21 12.84 -19.63 0.73
CA ARG A 21 13.35 -20.41 -0.41
C ARG A 21 13.79 -19.51 -1.57
N GLN A 22 13.00 -18.51 -1.93
CA GLN A 22 13.35 -17.56 -3.00
C GLN A 22 14.66 -16.82 -2.70
N ARG A 23 14.87 -16.38 -1.46
CA ARG A 23 16.11 -15.72 -1.04
C ARG A 23 17.31 -16.65 -1.10
N ILE A 24 17.16 -17.89 -0.61
CA ILE A 24 18.22 -18.91 -0.70
C ILE A 24 18.59 -19.16 -2.16
N SER A 25 17.58 -19.37 -3.02
CA SER A 25 17.76 -19.54 -4.47
C SER A 25 18.52 -18.37 -5.10
N ALA A 26 18.17 -17.12 -4.76
CA ALA A 26 18.87 -15.94 -5.25
C ALA A 26 20.36 -15.89 -4.82
N ILE A 27 20.67 -16.30 -3.59
CA ILE A 27 22.06 -16.38 -3.10
C ILE A 27 22.86 -17.42 -3.91
N PHE A 28 22.29 -18.62 -4.14
CA PHE A 28 22.96 -19.65 -4.93
C PHE A 28 23.09 -19.25 -6.40
N ILE A 29 22.09 -18.62 -7.00
CA ILE A 29 22.17 -18.08 -8.37
C ILE A 29 23.32 -17.07 -8.49
N TYR A 30 23.48 -16.17 -7.51
CA TYR A 30 24.63 -15.27 -7.46
C TYR A 30 25.95 -16.03 -7.31
N GLY A 31 25.98 -17.05 -6.45
CA GLY A 31 27.13 -17.93 -6.28
C GLY A 31 27.54 -18.59 -7.61
N ILE A 32 26.58 -19.13 -8.36
CA ILE A 32 26.82 -19.75 -9.68
C ILE A 32 27.35 -18.74 -10.69
N ALA A 33 26.65 -17.61 -10.84
CA ALA A 33 27.06 -16.55 -11.76
C ALA A 33 28.47 -15.99 -11.45
N SER A 34 28.91 -16.11 -10.20
CA SER A 34 30.21 -15.64 -9.72
C SER A 34 31.24 -16.75 -9.52
N GLY A 35 30.96 -17.98 -9.95
CA GLY A 35 31.88 -19.14 -9.90
C GLY A 35 32.11 -19.74 -8.50
N ARG A 36 31.30 -19.38 -7.51
CA ARG A 36 31.39 -19.84 -6.10
C ARG A 36 30.49 -21.04 -5.78
N ALA A 37 29.56 -21.36 -6.66
CA ALA A 37 28.67 -22.51 -6.54
C ALA A 37 28.46 -23.14 -7.92
N SER A 38 28.09 -24.42 -7.96
CA SER A 38 27.76 -25.12 -9.20
C SER A 38 26.26 -25.29 -9.40
N GLU A 39 25.46 -25.25 -8.33
CA GLU A 39 24.04 -25.61 -8.38
C GLU A 39 23.19 -24.79 -7.39
N ASP A 40 21.89 -24.65 -7.70
CA ASP A 40 20.88 -24.08 -6.80
C ASP A 40 20.07 -25.21 -6.13
N PRO A 41 20.42 -25.64 -4.91
CA PRO A 41 19.67 -26.68 -4.22
C PRO A 41 18.22 -26.25 -3.90
N ALA A 42 17.90 -24.96 -3.94
CA ALA A 42 16.57 -24.44 -3.57
C ALA A 42 15.57 -24.53 -4.73
N ALA A 43 16.04 -24.77 -5.95
CA ALA A 43 15.21 -24.96 -7.13
C ALA A 43 14.33 -26.22 -6.98
N VAL A 44 14.94 -27.37 -6.68
CA VAL A 44 14.25 -28.67 -6.57
C VAL A 44 13.24 -28.72 -5.41
N VAL A 45 13.48 -27.94 -4.36
CA VAL A 45 12.62 -27.89 -3.17
C VAL A 45 11.25 -27.27 -3.47
N ARG A 46 11.11 -26.47 -4.54
CA ARG A 46 9.88 -25.75 -4.89
C ARG A 46 8.67 -26.68 -5.03
N GLY A 47 8.84 -27.84 -5.66
CA GLY A 47 7.76 -28.82 -5.89
C GLY A 47 7.32 -29.56 -4.62
N ALA A 48 8.20 -29.62 -3.61
CA ALA A 48 7.95 -30.31 -2.35
C ALA A 48 7.37 -29.40 -1.24
N MET A 49 7.18 -28.11 -1.51
CA MET A 49 6.60 -27.16 -0.56
C MET A 49 5.09 -27.30 -0.47
N ALA A 50 4.52 -26.97 0.70
CA ALA A 50 3.08 -27.01 0.90
C ALA A 50 2.33 -26.10 -0.11
N PRO A 51 1.20 -26.57 -0.66
CA PRO A 51 0.36 -25.73 -1.50
C PRO A 51 -0.16 -24.54 -0.68
N MET A 52 -0.30 -23.39 -1.34
CA MET A 52 -0.82 -22.18 -0.72
C MET A 52 -1.88 -21.59 -1.63
N LYS A 53 -3.09 -21.43 -1.08
CA LYS A 53 -4.12 -20.60 -1.71
C LYS A 53 -3.80 -19.15 -1.36
N LYS A 54 -3.46 -18.34 -2.35
CA LYS A 54 -3.28 -16.90 -2.15
C LYS A 54 -4.65 -16.29 -1.85
N GLY A 55 -4.87 -15.89 -0.60
CA GLY A 55 -6.07 -15.15 -0.22
C GLY A 55 -6.09 -13.77 -0.86
N ARG A 56 -7.29 -13.26 -1.19
CA ARG A 56 -7.46 -11.84 -1.51
C ARG A 56 -7.41 -11.06 -0.19
N GLN A 57 -6.79 -9.89 -0.20
CA GLN A 57 -6.85 -9.02 0.96
C GLN A 57 -8.31 -8.62 1.24
N PRO A 58 -8.74 -8.58 2.51
CA PRO A 58 -10.11 -8.19 2.86
C PRO A 58 -10.43 -6.78 2.34
N ALA A 59 -11.54 -6.66 1.63
CA ALA A 59 -12.03 -5.40 1.11
C ALA A 59 -13.56 -5.38 1.16
N ILE A 60 -14.10 -4.26 1.62
CA ILE A 60 -15.53 -3.98 1.62
C ILE A 60 -15.82 -3.28 0.30
N THR A 61 -16.52 -3.95 -0.62
CA THR A 61 -16.81 -3.41 -1.95
C THR A 61 -18.22 -2.83 -2.07
N ASN A 62 -19.09 -3.04 -1.07
CA ASN A 62 -20.39 -2.39 -1.03
C ASN A 62 -20.27 -0.95 -0.52
N LEU A 63 -20.76 0.02 -1.28
CA LEU A 63 -20.63 1.45 -0.96
C LEU A 63 -21.25 1.83 0.39
N LYS A 64 -22.42 1.28 0.75
CA LYS A 64 -23.08 1.58 2.02
C LYS A 64 -22.22 1.13 3.20
N LYS A 65 -21.74 -0.12 3.15
CA LYS A 65 -20.82 -0.67 4.18
C LYS A 65 -19.48 0.07 4.21
N ALA A 66 -18.96 0.52 3.07
CA ALA A 66 -17.74 1.33 3.04
C ALA A 66 -17.95 2.68 3.73
N ARG A 67 -19.10 3.34 3.54
CA ARG A 67 -19.44 4.59 4.25
C ARG A 67 -19.58 4.37 5.75
N GLU A 68 -20.25 3.30 6.18
CA GLU A 68 -20.36 2.90 7.59
C GLU A 68 -18.97 2.72 8.23
N MET A 69 -18.05 2.08 7.51
CA MET A 69 -16.65 1.93 7.95
C MET A 69 -15.93 3.25 8.12
N LEU A 70 -16.04 4.17 7.16
CA LEU A 70 -15.40 5.48 7.26
C LEU A 70 -15.94 6.29 8.43
N LEU A 71 -17.25 6.24 8.67
CA LEU A 71 -17.88 6.88 9.83
C LEU A 71 -17.41 6.28 11.15
N ALA A 72 -17.31 4.96 11.24
CA ALA A 72 -16.76 4.29 12.41
C ALA A 72 -15.28 4.66 12.65
N ALA A 73 -14.48 4.72 11.59
CA ALA A 73 -13.09 5.15 11.66
C ALA A 73 -12.95 6.62 12.09
N TRP A 74 -13.84 7.49 11.61
CA TRP A 74 -13.88 8.89 12.01
C TRP A 74 -14.20 9.07 13.50
N LYS A 75 -15.16 8.30 14.03
CA LYS A 75 -15.56 8.33 15.45
C LYS A 75 -14.50 7.70 16.38
N THR A 76 -13.69 6.79 15.88
CA THR A 76 -12.65 6.12 16.68
C THR A 76 -11.58 7.13 17.13
N PRO A 77 -11.21 7.20 18.43
CA PRO A 77 -10.13 8.05 18.91
C PRO A 77 -8.80 7.74 18.19
N SER A 78 -8.22 8.75 17.55
CA SER A 78 -6.94 8.64 16.84
C SER A 78 -6.39 10.03 16.51
N HIS A 79 -5.09 10.09 16.18
CA HIS A 79 -4.44 11.32 15.76
C HIS A 79 -5.13 11.92 14.52
N PRO A 80 -5.38 13.25 14.47
CA PRO A 80 -6.09 13.88 13.35
C PRO A 80 -5.48 13.56 11.98
N VAL A 81 -4.16 13.60 11.87
CA VAL A 81 -3.42 13.27 10.63
C VAL A 81 -3.69 11.83 10.16
N THR A 82 -3.85 10.86 11.07
CA THR A 82 -4.17 9.47 10.70
C THR A 82 -5.58 9.35 10.13
N LYS A 83 -6.55 10.09 10.69
CA LYS A 83 -7.93 10.12 10.17
C LYS A 83 -8.01 10.78 8.80
N LEU A 84 -7.32 11.91 8.64
CA LEU A 84 -7.22 12.62 7.35
C LEU A 84 -6.48 11.78 6.31
N GLY A 85 -5.41 11.08 6.69
CA GLY A 85 -4.70 10.15 5.82
C GLY A 85 -5.58 8.99 5.35
N LEU A 86 -6.40 8.42 6.23
CA LEU A 86 -7.38 7.40 5.83
C LEU A 86 -8.42 7.97 4.85
N ARG A 87 -8.96 9.15 5.13
CA ARG A 87 -9.90 9.85 4.25
C ARG A 87 -9.31 10.12 2.87
N LEU A 88 -8.09 10.64 2.82
CA LEU A 88 -7.39 10.93 1.56
C LEU A 88 -7.10 9.64 0.78
N LEU A 89 -6.70 8.55 1.46
CA LEU A 89 -6.52 7.24 0.84
C LEU A 89 -7.79 6.74 0.17
N THR A 90 -8.94 6.91 0.83
CA THR A 90 -10.23 6.48 0.29
C THR A 90 -10.65 7.32 -0.92
N LEU A 91 -10.43 8.63 -0.88
CA LEU A 91 -10.80 9.55 -1.96
C LEU A 91 -9.95 9.37 -3.22
N THR A 92 -8.67 9.02 -3.04
CA THR A 92 -7.70 8.93 -4.15
C THR A 92 -7.44 7.50 -4.62
N ALA A 93 -7.75 6.49 -3.79
CA ALA A 93 -7.49 5.07 -4.05
C ALA A 93 -6.03 4.74 -4.46
N VAL A 94 -5.06 5.61 -4.13
CA VAL A 94 -3.65 5.35 -4.38
C VAL A 94 -3.15 4.19 -3.51
N ARG A 95 -1.95 3.69 -3.77
CA ARG A 95 -1.36 2.67 -2.90
C ARG A 95 -1.07 3.28 -1.53
N PRO A 96 -1.35 2.57 -0.41
CA PRO A 96 -1.08 3.11 0.93
C PRO A 96 0.37 3.56 1.12
N GLY A 97 1.35 2.75 0.67
CA GLY A 97 2.77 3.11 0.73
C GLY A 97 3.11 4.36 -0.07
N THR A 98 2.44 4.60 -1.20
CA THR A 98 2.58 5.83 -1.98
C THR A 98 2.02 7.02 -1.21
N LEU A 99 0.83 6.91 -0.63
CA LEU A 99 0.22 8.00 0.12
C LEU A 99 1.03 8.43 1.35
N ILE A 100 1.44 7.47 2.20
CA ILE A 100 2.12 7.80 3.46
C ILE A 100 3.50 8.43 3.23
N SER A 101 4.11 8.16 2.08
CA SER A 101 5.44 8.68 1.73
C SER A 101 5.38 9.93 0.86
N THR A 102 4.19 10.50 0.64
CA THR A 102 4.01 11.70 -0.19
C THR A 102 4.70 12.90 0.43
N PRO A 103 5.70 13.48 -0.24
CA PRO A 103 6.29 14.73 0.17
C PRO A 103 5.34 15.89 -0.16
N TRP A 104 5.42 16.95 0.62
CA TRP A 104 4.60 18.15 0.40
C TRP A 104 4.87 18.83 -0.94
N ALA A 105 6.07 18.65 -1.49
CA ALA A 105 6.49 19.17 -2.79
C ALA A 105 5.64 18.63 -3.97
N GLU A 106 5.01 17.46 -3.82
CA GLU A 106 4.13 16.89 -4.87
C GLU A 106 2.71 17.49 -4.87
N LEU A 107 2.36 18.29 -3.87
CA LEU A 107 1.01 18.85 -3.71
C LEU A 107 1.03 20.38 -3.62
N ASN A 108 1.99 21.04 -4.29
CA ASN A 108 2.09 22.50 -4.28
C ASN A 108 0.98 23.17 -5.11
N ASP A 109 0.57 22.54 -6.22
CA ASP A 109 -0.38 23.13 -7.18
C ASP A 109 -1.77 22.49 -7.11
N VAL A 110 -2.26 22.22 -5.89
CA VAL A 110 -3.55 21.51 -5.68
C VAL A 110 -4.74 22.42 -5.49
N ASP A 111 -4.54 23.75 -5.41
CA ASP A 111 -5.60 24.72 -5.14
C ASP A 111 -6.38 25.14 -6.40
N VAL A 112 -5.87 24.78 -7.59
CA VAL A 112 -6.50 25.10 -8.88
C VAL A 112 -7.77 24.26 -9.15
N ASP A 113 -8.59 24.74 -10.08
CA ASP A 113 -9.66 23.94 -10.66
C ASP A 113 -9.08 22.76 -11.45
N ASP A 114 -9.76 21.62 -11.38
CA ASP A 114 -9.32 20.34 -11.99
C ASP A 114 -7.91 19.87 -11.58
N ALA A 115 -7.48 20.20 -10.36
CA ALA A 115 -6.17 19.80 -9.83
C ALA A 115 -5.89 18.29 -9.97
N VAL A 116 -4.70 17.99 -10.49
CA VAL A 116 -4.19 16.62 -10.63
C VAL A 116 -2.95 16.47 -9.76
N TRP A 117 -2.97 15.53 -8.83
CA TRP A 117 -1.76 15.11 -8.14
C TRP A 117 -0.97 14.16 -9.05
N VAL A 118 0.22 14.59 -9.46
CA VAL A 118 1.16 13.79 -10.24
C VAL A 118 2.10 13.06 -9.29
N ILE A 119 2.06 11.72 -9.31
CA ILE A 119 2.99 10.88 -8.54
C ILE A 119 4.11 10.44 -9.49
N PRO A 120 5.36 10.86 -9.26
CA PRO A 120 6.47 10.51 -10.15
C PRO A 120 6.70 8.99 -10.25
N ALA A 121 7.06 8.54 -11.44
CA ALA A 121 7.43 7.15 -11.73
C ALA A 121 8.52 6.62 -10.77
N ALA A 122 9.45 7.49 -10.35
CA ALA A 122 10.50 7.18 -9.39
C ALA A 122 9.96 6.70 -8.02
N ARG A 123 8.80 7.21 -7.60
CA ARG A 123 8.10 6.77 -6.37
C ARG A 123 7.08 5.67 -6.60
N MET A 124 6.74 5.39 -7.86
CA MET A 124 5.86 4.29 -8.20
C MET A 124 6.56 2.95 -8.03
N LYS A 125 5.77 1.92 -7.74
CA LYS A 125 6.24 0.54 -7.63
C LYS A 125 6.44 -0.06 -9.04
N LEU A 126 7.50 0.35 -9.71
CA LEU A 126 7.90 -0.06 -11.06
C LEU A 126 9.22 -0.84 -11.03
N LEU A 127 9.56 -1.48 -12.15
CA LEU A 127 10.90 -2.02 -12.37
C LEU A 127 11.93 -0.87 -12.39
N LEU A 128 13.18 -1.14 -11.99
CA LEU A 128 14.21 -0.09 -11.86
C LEU A 128 14.38 0.71 -13.15
N GLN A 129 14.43 0.04 -14.30
CA GLN A 129 14.55 0.66 -15.63
C GLN A 129 13.37 1.60 -16.01
N HIS A 130 12.26 1.54 -15.27
CA HIS A 130 11.06 2.35 -15.53
C HIS A 130 10.90 3.49 -14.51
N LYS A 131 11.87 3.69 -13.60
CA LYS A 131 11.76 4.73 -12.56
C LYS A 131 12.03 6.14 -13.09
N ASP A 132 12.77 6.26 -14.19
CA ASP A 132 13.12 7.53 -14.82
C ASP A 132 12.23 7.82 -16.06
N ASP A 133 11.18 7.02 -16.26
CA ASP A 133 10.23 7.14 -17.38
C ASP A 133 8.99 7.92 -16.92
N GLU A 134 9.00 9.24 -17.16
CA GLU A 134 7.92 10.17 -16.79
C GLU A 134 6.57 9.80 -17.44
N THR A 135 6.56 9.05 -18.55
CA THR A 135 5.31 8.56 -19.16
C THR A 135 4.55 7.58 -18.26
N ARG A 136 5.21 7.10 -17.19
CA ARG A 136 4.66 6.20 -16.18
C ARG A 136 4.29 6.90 -14.88
N ASP A 137 4.34 8.23 -14.86
CA ASP A 137 3.78 9.03 -13.79
C ASP A 137 2.31 8.68 -13.57
N HIS A 138 1.91 8.61 -12.31
CA HIS A 138 0.55 8.28 -11.96
C HIS A 138 -0.23 9.57 -11.67
N LEU A 139 -1.13 9.89 -12.59
CA LEU A 139 -2.04 11.02 -12.49
C LEU A 139 -3.22 10.66 -11.60
N VAL A 140 -3.48 11.48 -10.59
CA VAL A 140 -4.58 11.31 -9.64
C VAL A 140 -5.42 12.59 -9.61
N PRO A 141 -6.54 12.63 -10.37
CA PRO A 141 -7.48 13.75 -10.28
C PRO A 141 -8.00 13.91 -8.86
N LEU A 142 -7.97 15.15 -8.34
CA LEU A 142 -8.38 15.44 -6.97
C LEU A 142 -9.81 15.98 -6.95
N SER A 143 -10.70 15.24 -6.27
CA SER A 143 -12.03 15.76 -5.98
C SER A 143 -11.95 16.95 -5.02
N HIS A 144 -13.02 17.76 -4.98
CA HIS A 144 -13.15 18.85 -4.01
C HIS A 144 -12.87 18.39 -2.57
N GLN A 145 -13.41 17.23 -2.17
CA GLN A 145 -13.21 16.68 -0.83
C GLN A 145 -11.76 16.23 -0.58
N ALA A 146 -11.03 15.84 -1.62
CA ALA A 146 -9.61 15.53 -1.51
C ALA A 146 -8.80 16.82 -1.29
N LYS A 147 -9.09 17.89 -2.06
CA LYS A 147 -8.48 19.21 -1.88
C LYS A 147 -8.70 19.76 -0.47
N GLU A 148 -9.94 19.73 0.03
CA GLU A 148 -10.26 20.11 1.42
C GLU A 148 -9.45 19.31 2.45
N THR A 149 -9.33 18.00 2.24
CA THR A 149 -8.56 17.13 3.15
C THR A 149 -7.07 17.48 3.12
N ILE A 150 -6.53 17.80 1.95
CA ILE A 150 -5.14 18.23 1.76
C ILE A 150 -4.89 19.59 2.42
N ALA A 151 -5.80 20.56 2.27
CA ALA A 151 -5.68 21.87 2.90
C ALA A 151 -5.62 21.76 4.44
N VAL A 152 -6.48 20.94 5.04
CA VAL A 152 -6.44 20.68 6.50
C VAL A 152 -5.13 19.97 6.89
N LEU A 153 -4.67 19.00 6.10
CA LEU A 153 -3.37 18.37 6.33
C LEU A 153 -2.23 19.40 6.26
N ARG A 154 -2.27 20.34 5.30
CA ARG A 154 -1.25 21.38 5.11
C ARG A 154 -1.15 22.28 6.32
N ALA A 155 -2.29 22.69 6.89
CA ALA A 155 -2.31 23.47 8.13
C ALA A 155 -1.67 22.74 9.32
N LEU A 156 -1.81 21.40 9.38
CA LEU A 156 -1.28 20.57 10.47
C LEU A 156 0.18 20.14 10.30
N THR A 157 0.60 19.84 9.08
CA THR A 157 1.89 19.15 8.81
C THR A 157 2.77 19.87 7.78
N GLY A 158 2.31 20.98 7.21
CA GLY A 158 2.96 21.70 6.10
C GLY A 158 4.35 22.26 6.38
N ARG A 159 4.75 22.36 7.66
CA ARG A 159 6.11 22.77 8.06
C ARG A 159 7.16 21.66 7.86
N GLY A 160 6.72 20.42 7.72
CA GLY A 160 7.59 19.25 7.52
C GLY A 160 7.71 18.85 6.06
N PRO A 161 8.52 17.81 5.76
CA PRO A 161 8.70 17.34 4.39
C PRO A 161 7.55 16.47 3.89
N PHE A 162 6.79 15.81 4.77
CA PHE A 162 5.77 14.81 4.41
C PHE A 162 4.35 15.26 4.72
N VAL A 163 3.42 14.91 3.83
CA VAL A 163 1.96 15.10 4.02
C VAL A 163 1.48 14.36 5.26
N LEU A 164 1.92 13.11 5.41
CA LEU A 164 1.61 12.23 6.53
C LEU A 164 2.91 11.90 7.29
N PRO A 165 3.38 12.77 8.18
CA PRO A 165 4.61 12.55 8.93
C PRO A 165 4.45 11.48 10.03
N ASN A 166 5.58 10.93 10.46
CA ASN A 166 5.64 10.10 11.65
C ASN A 166 5.42 10.95 12.91
N GLY A 167 4.60 10.46 13.85
CA GLY A 167 4.28 11.20 15.08
C GLY A 167 5.47 11.41 16.05
N ARG A 168 6.55 10.62 15.96
CA ARG A 168 7.77 10.80 16.76
C ARG A 168 8.90 11.48 16.00
N HIS A 169 8.97 11.26 14.70
CA HIS A 169 10.07 11.73 13.84
C HIS A 169 9.51 12.40 12.58
N ALA A 170 9.17 13.69 12.66
CA ALA A 170 8.48 14.39 11.58
C ALA A 170 9.22 14.41 10.23
N HIS A 171 10.55 14.17 10.23
CA HIS A 171 11.38 13.99 9.03
C HIS A 171 11.23 12.61 8.37
N LYS A 172 10.39 11.72 8.91
CA LYS A 172 10.07 10.40 8.36
C LYS A 172 8.58 10.33 8.03
N PRO A 173 8.17 9.52 7.04
CA PRO A 173 6.77 9.29 6.77
C PRO A 173 6.09 8.48 7.89
N MET A 174 4.77 8.57 7.93
CA MET A 174 3.91 7.72 8.75
C MET A 174 4.20 6.23 8.49
N SER A 175 4.05 5.39 9.51
CA SER A 175 4.18 3.94 9.34
C SER A 175 3.07 3.38 8.43
N GLU A 176 3.41 2.39 7.58
CA GLU A 176 2.44 1.66 6.75
C GLU A 176 1.28 1.07 7.57
N ASN A 177 1.53 0.74 8.84
CA ASN A 177 0.55 0.09 9.71
C ASN A 177 -0.45 1.08 10.33
N ALA A 178 -0.18 2.39 10.34
CA ALA A 178 -0.97 3.36 11.08
C ALA A 178 -2.45 3.38 10.66
N LEU A 179 -2.70 3.38 9.34
CA LEU A 179 -4.06 3.35 8.78
C LEU A 179 -4.75 2.00 9.06
N GLY A 180 -3.99 0.89 9.01
CA GLY A 180 -4.51 -0.44 9.33
C GLY A 180 -4.91 -0.56 10.80
N TYR A 181 -4.09 -0.03 11.72
CA TYR A 181 -4.41 -0.01 13.14
C TYR A 181 -5.63 0.85 13.46
N LEU A 182 -5.84 1.97 12.74
CA LEU A 182 -7.07 2.73 12.85
C LEU A 182 -8.28 1.86 12.47
N LEU A 183 -8.28 1.25 11.28
CA LEU A 183 -9.37 0.36 10.83
C LEU A 183 -9.62 -0.80 11.81
N ASN A 184 -8.55 -1.41 12.34
CA ASN A 184 -8.66 -2.51 13.31
C ASN A 184 -9.37 -2.05 14.59
N ARG A 185 -8.94 -0.93 15.18
CA ARG A 185 -9.58 -0.35 16.37
C ARG A 185 -11.02 0.09 16.12
N SER A 186 -11.36 0.40 14.87
CA SER A 186 -12.72 0.74 14.44
C SER A 186 -13.61 -0.48 14.19
N GLY A 187 -13.15 -1.71 14.47
CA GLY A 187 -13.94 -2.93 14.34
C GLY A 187 -13.86 -3.61 12.96
N TYR A 188 -12.89 -3.22 12.13
CA TYR A 188 -12.69 -3.72 10.76
C TYR A 188 -11.50 -4.66 10.59
N HIS A 189 -10.94 -5.16 11.70
CA HIS A 189 -9.93 -6.21 11.67
C HIS A 189 -10.45 -7.42 10.87
N HIS A 190 -9.62 -7.93 9.95
CA HIS A 190 -9.96 -8.96 8.96
C HIS A 190 -11.16 -8.68 8.02
N LYS A 191 -11.80 -7.50 8.11
CA LYS A 191 -12.91 -7.10 7.24
C LYS A 191 -12.46 -6.14 6.14
N HIS A 192 -11.53 -5.24 6.46
CA HIS A 192 -10.97 -4.28 5.52
C HIS A 192 -9.54 -3.91 5.90
N VAL A 193 -8.66 -3.77 4.91
CA VAL A 193 -7.30 -3.26 5.09
C VAL A 193 -7.07 -2.03 4.22
N PRO A 194 -6.08 -1.15 4.50
CA PRO A 194 -5.87 0.07 3.70
C PRO A 194 -5.72 -0.18 2.20
N HIS A 195 -5.07 -1.27 1.80
CA HIS A 195 -4.96 -1.64 0.39
C HIS A 195 -6.30 -2.06 -0.24
N GLY A 196 -7.27 -2.48 0.59
CA GLY A 196 -8.62 -2.86 0.19
C GLY A 196 -9.40 -1.72 -0.46
N PHE A 197 -9.08 -0.45 -0.16
CA PHE A 197 -9.73 0.71 -0.81
C PHE A 197 -9.55 0.72 -2.33
N ARG A 198 -8.47 0.15 -2.87
CA ARG A 198 -8.29 -0.01 -4.32
C ARG A 198 -9.34 -0.94 -4.92
N SER A 199 -9.57 -2.07 -4.27
CA SER A 199 -10.62 -3.01 -4.65
C SER A 199 -12.00 -2.39 -4.48
N THR A 200 -12.24 -1.67 -3.38
CA THR A 200 -13.48 -0.92 -3.14
C THR A 200 -13.78 0.07 -4.25
N PHE A 201 -12.81 0.92 -4.59
CA PHE A 201 -12.93 1.91 -5.66
C PHE A 201 -13.21 1.23 -7.00
N SER A 202 -12.37 0.26 -7.39
CA SER A 202 -12.50 -0.43 -8.67
C SER A 202 -13.85 -1.13 -8.82
N THR A 203 -14.31 -1.85 -7.79
CA THR A 203 -15.62 -2.52 -7.84
C THR A 203 -16.76 -1.51 -7.94
N ILE A 204 -16.79 -0.50 -7.08
CA ILE A 204 -17.89 0.48 -7.04
C ILE A 204 -17.96 1.29 -8.35
N MET A 205 -16.82 1.72 -8.88
CA MET A 205 -16.79 2.52 -10.10
C MET A 205 -17.18 1.68 -11.32
N ASN A 206 -16.67 0.45 -11.46
CA ASN A 206 -17.06 -0.45 -12.54
C ASN A 206 -18.54 -0.83 -12.50
N GLU A 207 -19.14 -0.93 -11.31
CA GLU A 207 -20.57 -1.19 -11.14
C GLU A 207 -21.43 0.03 -11.49
N ARG A 208 -20.95 1.24 -11.19
CA ARG A 208 -21.69 2.50 -11.41
C ARG A 208 -21.54 3.07 -12.82
N HIS A 209 -20.40 2.79 -13.45
CA HIS A 209 -20.07 3.25 -14.79
C HIS A 209 -19.67 2.06 -15.67
N PRO A 210 -20.60 1.13 -15.98
CA PRO A 210 -20.27 -0.07 -16.75
C PRO A 210 -19.75 0.23 -18.16
N THR A 211 -20.04 1.42 -18.69
CA THR A 211 -19.62 1.90 -20.01
C THR A 211 -18.16 2.35 -20.07
N ASP A 212 -17.53 2.61 -18.93
CA ASP A 212 -16.16 3.14 -18.83
C ASP A 212 -15.13 2.01 -18.66
N ARG A 213 -15.58 0.76 -18.80
CA ARG A 213 -14.81 -0.45 -18.49
C ARG A 213 -13.89 -0.89 -19.61
#